data_AF-I0KCS5-F1
#
_entry.id   AF-I0KCS5-F1
#
_cell.length_a   1.000
_cell.length_b   1.000
_cell.length_c   1.000
_cell.angle_alpha   90.00
_cell.angle_beta   90.00
_cell.angle_gamma   90.00
#
_symmetry.space_group_name_H-M   'P 1'
#
loop_
_entity.id
_entity.type
_entity.pdbx_description
1 polymer ?
#
loop_
_entity_poly.entity_id
_entity_poly.type
_entity_poly.pdbx_seq_one_letter_code
_entity_poly.pdbx_strand_id
1 'polypeptide(L)' 'MAINDQKIEPNDRVQVTLTDRFGKTNGFSGTVIRWNPAGTLKVQSDHAGSKQRIKNVSSDNVRLIAKAPKS' A
#
# COMPACT_ATOMS: atom_id res chain seq x y z
N MET A 1 -17.57 -8.91 6.69
CA MET A 1 -16.57 -9.84 6.11
C MET A 1 -16.21 -9.26 4.74
N ALA A 2 -15.00 -8.83 4.42
CA ALA A 2 -13.65 -9.04 5.00
C ALA A 2 -12.87 -7.69 4.88
N ILE A 3 -11.73 -7.38 5.53
CA ILE A 3 -10.88 -8.03 6.54
C ILE A 3 -10.06 -6.94 7.29
N ASN A 4 -9.41 -7.31 8.41
CA ASN A 4 -8.37 -6.54 9.11
C ASN A 4 -8.71 -5.07 9.50
N ASP A 5 -9.27 -4.91 10.71
CA ASP A 5 -9.21 -3.69 11.55
C ASP A 5 -7.78 -3.25 11.95
N GLN A 6 -6.74 -3.78 11.30
CA GLN A 6 -5.39 -3.22 11.39
C GLN A 6 -5.35 -1.92 10.61
N LYS A 7 -5.80 -0.84 11.26
CA LYS A 7 -5.66 0.55 10.82
C LYS A 7 -4.24 0.75 10.29
N ILE A 8 -4.11 0.83 8.97
CA ILE A 8 -2.82 1.08 8.31
C ILE A 8 -2.44 2.54 8.60
N GLU A 9 -1.19 2.79 8.95
CA GLU A 9 -0.69 4.09 9.41
C GLU A 9 0.46 4.60 8.53
N PRO A 10 0.74 5.92 8.54
CA PRO A 10 1.95 6.44 7.93
C PRO A 10 3.19 5.71 8.44
N ASN A 11 4.12 5.44 7.53
CA ASN A 11 5.34 4.63 7.71
C ASN A 11 5.12 3.11 7.88
N ASP A 12 3.89 2.59 7.86
CA ASP A 12 3.67 1.14 7.77
C ASP A 12 4.20 0.60 6.44
N ARG A 13 4.83 -0.59 6.49
CA ARG A 13 5.23 -1.32 5.28
C ARG A 13 4.11 -2.24 4.85
N VAL A 14 3.75 -2.15 3.58
CA VAL A 14 2.56 -2.81 3.01
C VAL A 14 2.85 -3.49 1.68
N GLN A 15 2.06 -4.50 1.36
CA GLN A 15 1.97 -5.12 0.04
C GLN A 15 0.72 -4.59 -0.65
N VAL A 16 0.88 -4.06 -1.85
CA VAL A 16 -0.22 -3.64 -2.71
C VAL A 16 -0.46 -4.72 -3.76
N THR A 17 -1.72 -5.06 -3.98
CA THR A 17 -2.19 -5.95 -5.06
C THR A 17 -3.11 -5.15 -5.98
N LEU A 18 -2.82 -5.11 -7.28
CA LEU A 18 -3.63 -4.40 -8.29
C LEU A 18 -3.97 -5.35 -9.43
N THR A 19 -5.27 -5.54 -9.68
CA THR A 19 -5.76 -6.25 -10.86
C THR A 19 -5.97 -5.26 -11.99
N ASP A 20 -5.41 -5.51 -13.17
CA ASP A 20 -5.65 -4.67 -14.35
C ASP A 20 -6.95 -5.03 -15.08
N ARG A 21 -7.29 -4.24 -16.11
CA ARG A 21 -8.51 -4.43 -16.92
C ARG A 21 -8.57 -5.76 -17.69
N PHE A 22 -7.47 -6.50 -17.75
CA PHE A 22 -7.37 -7.82 -18.39
C PHE A 22 -7.40 -8.96 -17.36
N GLY A 23 -7.67 -8.66 -16.08
CA GLY A 23 -7.68 -9.63 -14.99
C GLY A 23 -6.29 -10.00 -14.49
N LYS A 24 -5.21 -9.36 -14.98
CA LYS A 24 -3.86 -9.69 -14.53
C LYS A 24 -3.58 -9.00 -13.20
N THR A 25 -3.43 -9.81 -12.17
CA THR A 25 -3.00 -9.38 -10.84
C THR A 25 -1.49 -9.10 -10.83
N ASN A 26 -1.11 -7.87 -10.47
CA ASN A 26 0.28 -7.47 -10.26
C ASN A 26 0.41 -6.88 -8.85
N GLY A 27 1.52 -7.11 -8.16
CA GLY A 27 1.74 -6.57 -6.81
C GLY A 27 3.10 -5.92 -6.62
N PHE A 28 3.21 -5.06 -5.61
CA PHE A 28 4.48 -4.46 -5.18
C PHE A 28 4.47 -4.22 -3.67
N SER A 29 5.64 -4.30 -3.02
CA SER A 29 5.79 -3.80 -1.65
C SER A 29 6.13 -2.31 -1.65
N GLY A 30 5.75 -1.63 -0.56
CA GLY A 30 6.01 -0.21 -0.37
C GLY A 30 5.79 0.24 1.07
N THR A 31 6.11 1.50 1.32
CA THR A 31 5.88 2.19 2.58
C THR A 31 4.74 3.20 2.43
N VAL A 32 3.82 3.23 3.38
CA VAL A 32 2.70 4.18 3.39
C VAL A 32 3.21 5.57 3.75
N ILE A 33 2.97 6.55 2.88
CA ILE A 33 3.29 7.96 3.16
C ILE A 33 2.15 8.59 3.97
N ARG A 34 0.90 8.39 3.54
CA ARG A 34 -0.29 8.94 4.20
C ARG A 34 -1.59 8.33 3.68
N TRP A 35 -2.67 8.55 4.42
CA TRP A 35 -4.03 8.49 3.87
C TRP A 35 -4.35 9.74 3.05
N ASN A 36 -5.13 9.57 1.99
CA ASN A 36 -5.85 10.64 1.32
C ASN A 36 -7.33 10.61 1.78
N PRO A 37 -8.01 11.76 1.89
CA PRO A 37 -9.40 11.83 2.35
C PRO A 37 -10.40 11.09 1.45
N ALA A 38 -10.04 10.80 0.20
CA ALA A 38 -10.83 10.00 -0.74
C ALA A 38 -10.68 8.47 -0.54
N GLY A 39 -10.44 8.00 0.70
CA GLY A 39 -10.36 6.57 1.02
C GLY A 39 -9.16 5.80 0.43
N THR A 40 -8.13 6.50 -0.08
CA THR A 40 -6.96 5.86 -0.69
C THR A 40 -5.69 6.07 0.12
N LEU A 41 -4.81 5.07 0.12
CA LEU A 41 -3.47 5.13 0.69
C LEU A 41 -2.48 5.62 -0.38
N LYS A 42 -1.60 6.56 0.00
CA LYS A 42 -0.46 7.00 -0.81
C LYS A 42 0.75 6.18 -0.40
N VAL A 43 1.21 5.26 -1.27
CA VAL A 43 2.28 4.28 -1.00
C VAL A 43 3.48 4.55 -1.91
N GLN A 44 4.68 4.57 -1.35
CA GLN A 44 5.96 4.64 -2.05
C GLN A 44 6.50 3.22 -2.25
N SER A 45 6.69 2.77 -3.49
CA SER A 45 7.17 1.41 -3.74
C SER A 45 8.65 1.23 -3.37
N ASP A 46 8.97 0.08 -2.78
CA ASP A 46 10.33 -0.34 -2.37
C ASP A 46 11.24 -0.73 -3.56
N HIS A 47 10.77 -0.62 -4.81
CA HIS A 47 11.46 -1.14 -5.98
C HIS A 47 12.88 -0.57 -6.12
N ALA A 48 13.89 -1.44 -6.01
CA ALA A 48 15.30 -1.07 -6.09
C ALA A 48 15.67 -0.64 -7.53
N GLY A 49 15.62 0.67 -7.78
CA GLY A 49 15.98 1.30 -9.05
C GLY A 49 15.60 2.77 -9.07
N SER A 50 16.06 3.52 -10.07
CA SER A 50 15.98 5.00 -10.14
C SER A 50 14.58 5.61 -10.30
N LYS A 51 13.52 4.84 -10.02
CA LYS A 51 12.11 5.25 -10.10
C LYS A 51 11.33 4.70 -8.91
N GLN A 52 11.66 5.15 -7.70
CA GLN A 52 10.75 5.06 -6.57
C GLN A 52 9.41 5.70 -6.96
N ARG A 53 8.40 4.86 -7.17
CA ARG A 53 7.08 5.30 -7.66
C ARG A 53 6.13 5.43 -6.49
N ILE A 54 5.59 6.62 -6.32
CA ILE A 54 4.48 6.87 -5.41
C ILE A 54 3.17 6.60 -6.15
N LYS A 55 2.28 5.82 -5.54
CA LYS A 55 0.96 5.43 -6.08
C LYS A 55 -0.12 5.68 -5.04
N ASN A 56 -1.28 6.17 -5.49
CA ASN A 56 -2.51 6.13 -4.70
C ASN A 56 -3.21 4.79 -4.97
N VAL A 57 -3.62 4.09 -3.92
CA VAL A 57 -4.19 2.73 -3.98
C VAL A 57 -5.36 2.61 -2.99
N SER A 58 -6.42 1.87 -3.31
CA SER A 58 -7.51 1.65 -2.34
C SER A 58 -7.03 0.82 -1.17
N SER A 59 -7.55 1.05 0.04
CA SER A 59 -7.16 0.27 1.23
C SER A 59 -7.48 -1.22 1.10
N ASP A 60 -8.52 -1.60 0.35
CA ASP A 60 -8.92 -2.99 0.07
C ASP A 60 -7.83 -3.77 -0.70
N ASN A 61 -7.02 -3.03 -1.45
CA ASN A 61 -5.93 -3.55 -2.27
C ASN A 61 -4.58 -3.57 -1.53
N VAL A 62 -4.58 -3.28 -0.21
CA VAL A 62 -3.38 -3.13 0.59
C VAL A 62 -3.41 -4.08 1.79
N ARG A 63 -2.33 -4.84 1.98
CA ARG A 63 -2.10 -5.72 3.13
C ARG A 63 -0.90 -5.23 3.93
N LEU A 64 -1.05 -5.12 5.25
CA LEU A 64 0.07 -4.82 6.14
C LEU A 64 1.12 -5.93 6.10
N ILE A 65 2.40 -5.56 5.94
CA ILE A 65 3.57 -6.45 6.06
C ILE A 65 4.20 -6.25 7.45
N ALA A 66 4.49 -4.99 7.81
CA ALA A 66 5.12 -4.63 9.06
C ALA A 66 4.62 -3.26 9.52
N LYS A 67 4.42 -3.11 10.84
CA LYS A 67 4.10 -1.81 11.44
C LYS A 67 5.31 -0.88 11.42
N ALA A 68 5.04 0.42 11.32
CA ALA A 68 6.03 1.45 11.61
C ALA A 68 6.66 1.22 12.99
N PRO A 69 7.97 1.43 13.17
CA PRO A 69 8.57 1.43 14.50
C PRO A 69 7.93 2.53 15.34
N LYS A 70 7.38 2.15 16.50
CA LYS A 70 6.91 3.10 17.50
C LYS A 70 8.12 3.59 18.29
N SER A 71 8.47 4.87 18.14
CA SER A 71 9.34 5.59 19.08
C SER A 71 8.61 5.88 20.39
#